data_AF-A0A1V5QID7-F1
#
_entry.id   AF-A0A1V5QID7-F1
#
_cell.length_a   1.000
_cell.length_b   1.000
_cell.length_c   1.000
_cell.angle_alpha   90.00
_cell.angle_beta   90.00
_cell.angle_gamma   90.00
#
_symmetry.space_group_name_H-M   'P 1'
#
loop_
_entity.id
_entity.type
_entity.pdbx_description
1 polymer ?
#
loop_
_entity_poly.entity_id
_entity_poly.type
_entity_poly.pdbx_seq_one_letter_code
_entity_poly.pdbx_strand_id
1 'polypeptide(L)'
;MKRRVKRRRQQHWKHLYWIIPLLVADLYFFRWLIRRPDRGDPQIQIEEPAAPRPSPFEHIAFPTAQDRLLDPNAEGVFQPTASGNPISALYGSVRTVERGGSLTPSFHEGIDVASMQRDRRGHPLDEIYAVAAGRVAYVNRRAGNSNYGIYVVLAHDEPALGEVYTLYAHLARVESGLHAGQPVEAGQVLGIMGHTSSSPIPMQRAHLHLEIGVMLNQRFAIWHRANKLKPDHGNFHGRNLLGVDPLAVFAGSRREEGFTFRNHLGTIPPAFEVVVRASRRPDYFSRYPALWEGARREPEAITMAVSESGVPLRGRNATEEEASLLGRQKHAVLRVNEQVLGRNGSRLLARAGGRWKLASQGEQWLEVLAY
;
A
#
# COMPACT_ATOMS: atom_id res chain seq x y z
N MET A 1 23.79 -97.41 -42.67
CA MET A 1 25.15 -97.34 -43.26
C MET A 1 25.28 -96.05 -44.07
N LYS A 2 26.34 -95.26 -43.81
CA LYS A 2 26.86 -94.07 -44.53
C LYS A 2 26.20 -92.69 -44.40
N ARG A 3 27.06 -91.74 -43.98
CA ARG A 3 26.92 -90.28 -43.83
C ARG A 3 26.72 -89.52 -45.16
N ARG A 4 26.11 -88.34 -45.10
CA ARG A 4 26.65 -87.13 -45.78
C ARG A 4 26.14 -85.81 -45.15
N VAL A 5 27.09 -84.93 -44.87
CA VAL A 5 26.96 -83.55 -44.40
C VAL A 5 26.82 -82.61 -45.61
N LYS A 6 26.03 -81.53 -45.50
CA LYS A 6 26.26 -80.29 -46.28
C LYS A 6 25.86 -79.03 -45.48
N ARG A 7 26.65 -77.98 -45.69
CA ARG A 7 26.93 -76.80 -44.84
C ARG A 7 25.92 -75.65 -44.93
N ARG A 8 25.89 -74.86 -43.84
CA ARG A 8 25.48 -73.45 -43.71
C ARG A 8 26.18 -72.49 -44.70
N ARG A 9 25.43 -71.51 -45.19
CA ARG A 9 25.75 -70.10 -45.56
C ARG A 9 24.38 -69.45 -45.82
N GLN A 10 23.97 -68.23 -45.44
CA GLN A 10 24.58 -66.96 -45.03
C GLN A 10 23.41 -66.10 -44.52
N GLN A 11 23.54 -65.33 -43.43
CA GLN A 11 22.87 -64.01 -43.31
C GLN A 11 23.42 -63.22 -42.11
N HIS A 12 24.52 -62.47 -42.32
CA HIS A 12 25.08 -61.52 -41.34
C HIS A 12 25.19 -60.09 -41.89
N TRP A 13 24.42 -59.74 -42.93
CA TRP A 13 24.57 -58.45 -43.65
C TRP A 13 23.38 -57.51 -43.52
N LYS A 14 22.45 -57.74 -42.58
CA LYS A 14 21.27 -56.87 -42.38
C LYS A 14 21.43 -55.80 -41.29
N HIS A 15 22.53 -55.80 -40.53
CA HIS A 15 22.73 -54.83 -39.43
C HIS A 15 23.76 -53.73 -39.72
N LEU A 16 24.46 -53.77 -40.86
CA LEU A 16 25.50 -52.77 -41.16
C LEU A 16 24.96 -51.42 -41.67
N TYR A 17 23.74 -51.41 -42.23
CA TYR A 17 23.15 -50.20 -42.83
C TYR A 17 22.75 -49.11 -41.83
N TRP A 18 22.55 -49.44 -40.55
CA TRP A 18 22.15 -48.48 -39.51
C TRP A 18 23.32 -47.95 -38.66
N ILE A 19 24.48 -48.61 -38.69
CA ILE A 19 25.63 -48.23 -37.87
C ILE A 19 26.42 -47.08 -38.52
N ILE A 20 26.50 -47.06 -39.85
CA ILE A 20 27.28 -46.07 -40.59
C ILE A 20 26.75 -44.62 -40.42
N PRO A 21 25.42 -44.35 -40.48
CA PRO A 21 24.90 -43.00 -40.27
C PRO A 21 25.12 -42.47 -38.84
N LEU A 22 25.04 -43.34 -37.83
CA LEU A 22 25.26 -43.00 -36.42
C LEU A 22 26.71 -42.59 -36.16
N LEU A 23 27.67 -43.34 -36.71
CA LEU A 23 29.09 -43.01 -36.57
C LEU A 23 29.46 -41.68 -37.26
N VAL A 24 28.81 -41.35 -38.38
CA VAL A 24 29.01 -40.06 -39.06
C VAL A 24 28.42 -38.92 -38.24
N ALA A 25 27.23 -39.10 -37.65
CA ALA A 25 26.60 -38.10 -36.79
C ALA A 25 27.45 -37.82 -35.54
N ASP A 26 27.97 -38.87 -34.89
CA ASP A 26 28.86 -38.73 -33.74
C ASP A 26 30.16 -38.01 -34.11
N LEU A 27 30.75 -38.32 -35.28
CA LEU A 27 31.98 -37.66 -35.72
C LEU A 27 31.78 -36.16 -35.96
N TYR A 28 30.64 -35.76 -36.52
CA TYR A 28 30.29 -34.36 -36.72
C TYR A 28 29.96 -33.65 -35.39
N PHE A 29 29.27 -34.32 -34.47
CA PHE A 29 28.96 -33.79 -33.15
C PHE A 29 30.22 -33.55 -32.32
N PHE A 30 31.13 -34.52 -32.27
CA PHE A 30 32.41 -34.38 -31.57
C PHE A 30 33.30 -33.32 -32.21
N ARG A 31 33.34 -33.25 -33.54
CA ARG A 31 34.11 -32.22 -34.26
C ARG A 31 33.54 -30.81 -34.07
N TRP A 32 32.22 -30.69 -33.85
CA TRP A 32 31.58 -29.43 -33.46
C TRP A 32 31.89 -29.06 -32.01
N LEU A 33 31.92 -30.02 -31.09
CA LEU A 33 32.31 -29.78 -29.70
C LEU A 33 33.76 -29.28 -29.56
N ILE A 34 34.70 -29.90 -30.29
CA ILE A 34 36.13 -29.58 -30.23
C ILE A 34 36.45 -28.22 -30.90
N ARG A 35 35.59 -27.75 -31.81
CA ARG A 35 35.75 -26.46 -32.52
C ARG A 35 35.05 -25.28 -31.84
N ARG A 36 34.49 -25.45 -30.65
CA ARG A 36 33.97 -24.30 -29.89
C ARG A 36 35.14 -23.38 -29.55
N PRO A 37 35.13 -22.10 -29.99
CA PRO A 37 36.09 -21.13 -29.49
C PRO A 37 35.92 -21.06 -27.98
N ASP A 38 37.04 -21.02 -27.27
CA ASP A 38 37.10 -20.86 -25.83
C ASP A 38 36.33 -19.59 -25.46
N ARG A 39 35.08 -19.76 -24.99
CA ARG A 39 34.33 -18.65 -24.42
C ARG A 39 34.95 -18.47 -23.04
N GLY A 40 35.95 -17.59 -22.98
CA GLY A 40 36.55 -17.17 -21.72
C GLY A 40 35.47 -16.94 -20.68
N ASP A 41 35.76 -17.36 -19.45
CA ASP A 41 34.81 -17.30 -18.33
C ASP A 41 34.05 -15.98 -18.36
N PRO A 42 32.70 -16.01 -18.26
CA PRO A 42 31.95 -14.77 -18.13
C PRO A 42 32.49 -14.05 -16.90
N GLN A 43 33.21 -12.95 -17.12
CA GLN A 43 33.53 -12.03 -16.05
C GLN A 43 32.19 -11.62 -15.48
N ILE A 44 31.88 -12.13 -14.28
CA ILE A 44 30.80 -11.60 -13.46
C ILE A 44 31.24 -10.17 -13.19
N GLN A 45 30.74 -9.23 -13.99
CA GLN A 45 30.75 -7.83 -13.62
C GLN A 45 29.91 -7.79 -12.35
N ILE A 46 30.60 -7.72 -11.22
CA ILE A 46 29.98 -7.32 -9.96
C ILE A 46 29.53 -5.90 -10.25
N GLU A 47 28.27 -5.74 -10.65
CA GLU A 47 27.61 -4.45 -10.72
C GLU A 47 27.84 -3.80 -9.36
N GLU A 48 28.61 -2.72 -9.36
CA GLU A 48 28.81 -1.88 -8.20
C GLU A 48 27.41 -1.56 -7.64
N PRO A 49 27.14 -1.77 -6.34
CA PRO A 49 25.79 -1.61 -5.81
C PRO A 49 25.32 -0.21 -6.15
N ALA A 50 24.25 -0.12 -6.94
CA ALA A 50 23.67 1.15 -7.36
C ALA A 50 23.52 2.02 -6.12
N ALA A 51 23.94 3.29 -6.22
CA ALA A 51 23.77 4.25 -5.14
C ALA A 51 22.33 4.16 -4.59
N PRO A 52 22.14 4.20 -3.25
CA PRO A 52 20.82 4.05 -2.67
C PRO A 52 19.89 5.09 -3.30
N ARG A 53 18.79 4.62 -3.90
CA ARG A 53 17.81 5.50 -4.52
C ARG A 53 17.28 6.46 -3.43
N PRO A 54 17.26 7.78 -3.65
CA PRO A 54 16.73 8.72 -2.67
C PRO A 54 15.24 8.47 -2.45
N SER A 55 14.73 8.85 -1.28
CA SER A 55 13.30 8.76 -1.00
C SER A 55 12.56 9.78 -1.87
N PRO A 56 11.44 9.40 -2.53
CA PRO A 56 10.57 10.37 -3.20
C PRO A 56 9.91 11.35 -2.21
N PHE A 57 9.96 11.06 -0.91
CA PHE A 57 9.42 11.91 0.15
C PHE A 57 10.47 12.83 0.79
N GLU A 58 11.74 12.75 0.39
CA GLU A 58 12.76 13.65 0.94
C GLU A 58 12.47 15.10 0.56
N HIS A 59 11.99 15.35 -0.66
CA HIS A 59 11.63 16.68 -1.15
C HIS A 59 10.24 16.70 -1.79
N ILE A 60 9.19 16.80 -0.97
CA ILE A 60 7.82 16.82 -1.49
C ILE A 60 7.34 18.23 -1.89
N ALA A 61 6.56 18.27 -2.96
CA ALA A 61 5.82 19.43 -3.42
C ALA A 61 4.52 19.58 -2.63
N PHE A 62 4.05 20.82 -2.46
CA PHE A 62 2.69 21.05 -1.96
C PHE A 62 1.65 20.59 -3.00
N PRO A 63 0.48 20.12 -2.55
CA PRO A 63 -0.52 19.50 -3.42
C PRO A 63 -1.38 20.52 -4.19
N THR A 64 -1.23 21.82 -3.89
CA THR A 64 -1.86 22.96 -4.56
C THR A 64 -0.90 24.15 -4.51
N ALA A 65 -1.32 25.31 -5.01
CA ALA A 65 -0.58 26.57 -4.85
C ALA A 65 -0.53 27.08 -3.39
N GLN A 66 -1.25 26.44 -2.45
CA GLN A 66 -1.23 26.80 -1.03
C GLN A 66 0.08 26.35 -0.39
N ASP A 67 0.94 27.31 -0.08
CA ASP A 67 2.27 27.07 0.50
C ASP A 67 2.32 27.15 2.03
N ARG A 68 1.20 27.51 2.67
CA ARG A 68 1.10 27.67 4.14
C ARG A 68 0.58 26.44 4.87
N LEU A 69 0.68 25.24 4.29
CA LEU A 69 0.21 24.00 4.95
C LEU A 69 0.88 23.74 6.30
N LEU A 70 2.09 24.24 6.52
CA LEU A 70 2.84 24.10 7.77
C LEU A 70 2.58 25.21 8.79
N ASP A 71 1.66 26.12 8.50
CA ASP A 71 1.12 27.09 9.45
C ASP A 71 -0.30 26.69 9.87
N PRO A 72 -0.46 25.92 10.95
CA PRO A 72 -1.76 25.38 11.35
C PRO A 72 -2.75 26.46 11.82
N ASN A 73 -2.26 27.69 12.10
CA ASN A 73 -3.11 28.80 12.53
C ASN A 73 -3.51 29.73 11.36
N ALA A 74 -2.97 29.50 10.17
CA ALA A 74 -3.28 30.33 9.01
C ALA A 74 -4.74 30.13 8.57
N GLU A 75 -5.51 31.22 8.63
CA GLU A 75 -6.88 31.24 8.14
C GLU A 75 -6.94 30.94 6.63
N GLY A 76 -7.97 30.20 6.23
CA GLY A 76 -8.25 29.87 4.84
C GLY A 76 -7.31 28.83 4.22
N VAL A 77 -6.46 28.17 5.01
CA VAL A 77 -5.60 27.07 4.52
C VAL A 77 -6.36 25.75 4.49
N PHE A 78 -7.11 25.45 5.55
CA PHE A 78 -7.84 24.20 5.69
C PHE A 78 -9.35 24.42 5.63
N GLN A 79 -10.07 23.49 5.00
CA GLN A 79 -11.51 23.56 4.83
C GLN A 79 -12.23 22.73 5.89
N PRO A 80 -12.81 23.33 6.95
CA PRO A 80 -13.52 22.58 7.96
C PRO A 80 -14.81 21.95 7.43
N THR A 81 -15.28 20.94 8.15
CA THR A 81 -16.60 20.34 7.98
C THR A 81 -17.73 21.34 8.28
N ALA A 82 -18.98 20.90 8.16
CA ALA A 82 -20.16 21.73 8.44
C ALA A 82 -20.20 22.35 9.85
N SER A 83 -19.44 21.81 10.81
CA SER A 83 -19.32 22.37 12.15
C SER A 83 -18.53 23.69 12.21
N GLY A 84 -17.77 24.02 11.16
CA GLY A 84 -16.87 25.18 11.13
C GLY A 84 -15.61 25.03 12.00
N ASN A 85 -15.46 23.92 12.73
CA ASN A 85 -14.28 23.68 13.57
C ASN A 85 -13.04 23.39 12.67
N PRO A 86 -11.99 24.24 12.69
CA PRO A 86 -10.80 24.06 11.85
C PRO A 86 -10.14 22.70 12.01
N ILE A 87 -10.13 22.15 13.23
CA ILE A 87 -9.51 20.86 13.54
C ILE A 87 -10.19 19.71 12.77
N SER A 88 -11.48 19.87 12.39
CA SER A 88 -12.19 18.85 11.61
C SER A 88 -11.68 18.66 10.17
N ALA A 89 -10.84 19.58 9.69
CA ALA A 89 -10.14 19.48 8.41
C ALA A 89 -8.81 18.74 8.49
N LEU A 90 -8.33 18.43 9.71
CA LEU A 90 -7.00 17.85 9.93
C LEU A 90 -7.08 16.33 10.14
N TYR A 91 -5.95 15.65 10.09
CA TYR A 91 -5.87 14.21 10.32
C TYR A 91 -6.26 13.85 11.77
N GLY A 92 -6.89 12.69 11.95
CA GLY A 92 -7.13 12.10 13.28
C GLY A 92 -8.60 11.96 13.68
N SER A 93 -8.84 11.68 14.95
CA SER A 93 -10.20 11.51 15.53
C SER A 93 -10.94 12.84 15.77
N VAL A 94 -10.98 13.69 14.74
CA VAL A 94 -11.37 15.11 14.83
C VAL A 94 -12.81 15.39 14.43
N ARG A 95 -13.51 14.42 13.82
CA ARG A 95 -14.87 14.57 13.30
C ARG A 95 -15.92 13.92 14.20
N THR A 96 -17.17 14.27 13.95
CA THR A 96 -18.35 13.59 14.48
C THR A 96 -19.29 13.20 13.36
N VAL A 97 -19.93 12.04 13.50
CA VAL A 97 -20.99 11.58 12.61
C VAL A 97 -22.17 11.10 13.44
N GLU A 98 -23.38 11.43 13.00
CA GLU A 98 -24.60 10.93 13.61
C GLU A 98 -24.84 9.47 13.22
N ARG A 99 -25.05 8.60 14.20
CA ARG A 99 -25.42 7.20 14.01
C ARG A 99 -26.45 6.80 15.05
N GLY A 100 -27.60 6.29 14.61
CA GLY A 100 -28.66 5.85 15.52
C GLY A 100 -29.13 6.94 16.50
N GLY A 101 -29.16 8.20 16.07
CA GLY A 101 -29.53 9.35 16.90
C GLY A 101 -28.46 9.82 17.89
N SER A 102 -27.22 9.33 17.79
CA SER A 102 -26.11 9.75 18.65
C SER A 102 -24.91 10.23 17.83
N LEU A 103 -24.27 11.31 18.28
CA LEU A 103 -23.02 11.78 17.70
C LEU A 103 -21.87 10.88 18.14
N THR A 104 -21.19 10.27 17.18
CA THR A 104 -20.04 9.40 17.40
C THR A 104 -18.78 10.01 16.80
N PRO A 105 -17.61 9.88 17.44
CA PRO A 105 -16.35 10.25 16.82
C PRO A 105 -16.16 9.55 15.47
N SER A 106 -15.55 10.27 14.53
CA SER A 106 -15.11 9.73 13.25
C SER A 106 -13.67 10.13 13.01
N PHE A 107 -12.90 9.20 12.45
CA PHE A 107 -11.56 9.47 11.98
C PHE A 107 -11.61 10.30 10.69
N HIS A 108 -10.55 11.07 10.47
CA HIS A 108 -10.24 11.73 9.22
C HIS A 108 -8.85 11.26 8.78
N GLU A 109 -8.80 10.49 7.70
CA GLU A 109 -7.61 9.79 7.21
C GLU A 109 -6.62 10.71 6.46
N GLY A 110 -6.90 12.00 6.36
CA GLY A 110 -6.12 12.97 5.60
C GLY A 110 -6.27 14.41 6.08
N ILE A 111 -5.99 15.36 5.19
CA ILE A 111 -6.24 16.79 5.38
C ILE A 111 -7.13 17.35 4.27
N ASP A 112 -7.93 18.35 4.61
CA ASP A 112 -8.79 19.06 3.67
C ASP A 112 -8.23 20.47 3.38
N VAL A 113 -7.56 20.63 2.24
CA VAL A 113 -6.94 21.90 1.81
C VAL A 113 -7.98 22.76 1.10
N ALA A 114 -8.18 23.99 1.58
CA ALA A 114 -9.16 24.91 1.04
C ALA A 114 -8.75 25.47 -0.33
N SER A 115 -9.75 25.80 -1.15
CA SER A 115 -9.55 26.52 -2.42
C SER A 115 -8.97 27.91 -2.18
N MET A 116 -7.99 28.32 -2.98
CA MET A 116 -7.47 29.68 -2.97
C MET A 116 -8.20 30.57 -3.98
N GLN A 117 -8.74 29.99 -5.06
CA GLN A 117 -9.29 30.76 -6.17
C GLN A 117 -10.63 30.18 -6.63
N ARG A 118 -11.57 31.06 -7.00
CA ARG A 118 -12.90 30.66 -7.48
C ARG A 118 -13.34 31.48 -8.69
N ASP A 119 -14.11 30.86 -9.57
CA ASP A 119 -14.79 31.55 -10.66
C ASP A 119 -16.01 32.36 -10.15
N ARG A 120 -16.68 33.08 -11.07
CA ARG A 120 -17.90 33.87 -10.76
C ARG A 120 -19.09 33.03 -10.28
N ARG A 121 -19.08 31.72 -10.51
CA ARG A 121 -20.10 30.76 -10.08
C ARG A 121 -19.71 30.05 -8.77
N GLY A 122 -18.54 30.38 -8.22
CA GLY A 122 -18.01 29.80 -6.99
C GLY A 122 -17.26 28.49 -7.16
N HIS A 123 -17.00 28.01 -8.39
CA HIS A 123 -16.21 26.81 -8.61
C HIS A 123 -14.74 27.08 -8.29
N PRO A 124 -14.05 26.18 -7.58
CA PRO A 124 -12.61 26.31 -7.37
C PRO A 124 -11.85 26.20 -8.70
N LEU A 125 -10.75 26.93 -8.81
CA LEU A 125 -9.86 26.95 -9.98
C LEU A 125 -8.51 26.28 -9.72
N ASP A 126 -8.26 25.91 -8.47
CA ASP A 126 -7.00 25.37 -7.99
C ASP A 126 -6.61 24.08 -8.74
N GLU A 127 -5.41 24.09 -9.32
CA GLU A 127 -4.75 22.89 -9.81
C GLU A 127 -4.28 22.02 -8.64
N ILE A 128 -4.40 20.71 -8.81
CA ILE A 128 -3.94 19.72 -7.85
C ILE A 128 -2.67 19.08 -8.38
N TYR A 129 -1.62 19.09 -7.57
CA TYR A 129 -0.29 18.60 -7.93
C TYR A 129 0.03 17.29 -7.22
N ALA A 130 0.81 16.43 -7.88
CA ALA A 130 1.43 15.28 -7.23
C ALA A 130 2.44 15.76 -6.16
N VAL A 131 2.30 15.31 -4.92
CA VAL A 131 3.22 15.73 -3.84
C VAL A 131 4.63 15.13 -4.02
N ALA A 132 4.74 13.99 -4.67
CA ALA A 132 6.00 13.27 -4.87
C ALA A 132 5.99 12.55 -6.22
N ALA A 133 7.19 12.28 -6.75
CA ALA A 133 7.35 11.46 -7.94
C ALA A 133 6.86 10.02 -7.68
N GLY A 134 6.32 9.37 -8.71
CA GLY A 134 5.78 8.02 -8.58
C GLY A 134 5.04 7.58 -9.83
N ARG A 135 3.98 6.79 -9.66
CA ARG A 135 3.11 6.37 -10.75
C ARG A 135 1.65 6.48 -10.37
N VAL A 136 0.80 6.73 -11.35
CA VAL A 136 -0.66 6.64 -11.18
C VAL A 136 -1.02 5.19 -10.89
N ALA A 137 -1.51 4.93 -9.68
CA ALA A 137 -1.94 3.61 -9.28
C ALA A 137 -3.40 3.36 -9.65
N TYR A 138 -4.23 4.40 -9.53
CA TYR A 138 -5.66 4.32 -9.80
C TYR A 138 -6.29 5.68 -10.08
N VAL A 139 -7.33 5.68 -10.92
CA VAL A 139 -8.14 6.88 -11.18
C VAL A 139 -9.62 6.52 -11.18
N ASN A 140 -10.40 7.19 -10.35
CA ASN A 140 -11.85 7.20 -10.45
C ASN A 140 -12.35 8.50 -11.06
N ARG A 141 -13.03 8.41 -12.21
CA ARG A 141 -13.61 9.57 -12.91
C ARG A 141 -15.11 9.76 -12.66
N ARG A 142 -15.71 8.96 -11.79
CA ARG A 142 -17.16 8.98 -11.54
C ARG A 142 -17.46 9.69 -10.21
N ALA A 143 -18.03 10.88 -10.28
CA ALA A 143 -18.27 11.73 -9.10
C ALA A 143 -19.12 11.08 -7.98
N GLY A 144 -20.10 10.25 -8.32
CA GLY A 144 -21.06 9.72 -7.35
C GLY A 144 -20.81 8.28 -6.89
N ASN A 145 -19.72 7.63 -7.31
CA ASN A 145 -19.48 6.21 -7.00
C ASN A 145 -18.51 5.98 -5.82
N SER A 146 -18.15 7.01 -5.06
CA SER A 146 -17.25 6.93 -3.92
C SER A 146 -17.44 8.14 -3.01
N ASN A 147 -17.21 8.00 -1.70
CA ASN A 147 -17.17 9.15 -0.81
C ASN A 147 -16.01 10.09 -1.15
N TYR A 148 -14.94 9.60 -1.79
CA TYR A 148 -13.86 10.43 -2.34
C TYR A 148 -14.27 11.20 -3.62
N GLY A 149 -15.43 10.89 -4.21
CA GLY A 149 -15.85 11.47 -5.48
C GLY A 149 -14.95 11.07 -6.64
N ILE A 150 -14.57 12.04 -7.48
CA ILE A 150 -13.50 11.87 -8.45
C ILE A 150 -12.17 11.93 -7.68
N TYR A 151 -11.33 10.91 -7.83
CA TYR A 151 -10.06 10.84 -7.12
C TYR A 151 -8.96 10.12 -7.89
N VAL A 152 -7.72 10.46 -7.56
CA VAL A 152 -6.50 9.85 -8.07
C VAL A 152 -5.75 9.24 -6.90
N VAL A 153 -5.18 8.04 -7.10
CA VAL A 153 -4.20 7.46 -6.18
C VAL A 153 -2.89 7.31 -6.91
N LEU A 154 -1.82 7.82 -6.33
CA LEU A 154 -0.46 7.59 -6.77
C LEU A 154 0.21 6.57 -5.86
N ALA A 155 1.13 5.80 -6.43
CA ALA A 155 2.00 4.89 -5.70
C ALA A 155 3.46 5.33 -5.88
N HIS A 156 4.17 5.40 -4.77
CA HIS A 156 5.55 5.88 -4.66
C HIS A 156 6.42 4.72 -4.17
N ASP A 157 7.50 4.44 -4.89
CA ASP A 157 8.48 3.44 -4.46
C ASP A 157 9.40 4.10 -3.42
N GLU A 158 9.21 3.78 -2.14
CA GLU A 158 10.05 4.26 -1.04
C GLU A 158 11.09 3.16 -0.69
N PRO A 159 12.37 3.34 -1.06
CA PRO A 159 13.39 2.29 -0.90
C PRO A 159 13.58 1.82 0.54
N ALA A 160 13.37 2.69 1.53
CA ALA A 160 13.53 2.34 2.94
C ALA A 160 12.34 1.55 3.52
N LEU A 161 11.22 1.46 2.79
CA LEU A 161 9.96 0.90 3.30
C LEU A 161 9.30 -0.12 2.36
N GLY A 162 9.08 0.26 1.11
CA GLY A 162 8.13 -0.34 0.19
C GLY A 162 7.16 0.72 -0.38
N GLU A 163 6.03 0.29 -0.94
CA GLU A 163 5.09 1.21 -1.60
C GLU A 163 4.31 2.12 -0.63
N VAL A 164 4.41 3.43 -0.81
CA VAL A 164 3.59 4.44 -0.13
C VAL A 164 2.58 5.00 -1.12
N TYR A 165 1.35 5.27 -0.68
CA TYR A 165 0.34 5.90 -1.53
C TYR A 165 0.12 7.37 -1.16
N THR A 166 -0.31 8.15 -2.14
CA THR A 166 -0.97 9.44 -1.92
C THR A 166 -2.32 9.44 -2.64
N LEU A 167 -3.35 9.99 -2.02
CA LEU A 167 -4.72 10.04 -2.56
C LEU A 167 -5.20 11.49 -2.64
N TYR A 168 -5.77 11.86 -3.79
CA TYR A 168 -6.24 13.21 -4.11
C TYR A 168 -7.72 13.14 -4.48
N ALA A 169 -8.60 13.63 -3.63
CA ALA A 169 -10.04 13.43 -3.75
C ALA A 169 -10.83 14.73 -3.97
N HIS A 170 -12.12 14.54 -4.20
CA HIS A 170 -13.13 15.56 -4.46
C HIS A 170 -12.91 16.39 -5.71
N LEU A 171 -12.10 15.90 -6.66
CA LEU A 171 -11.73 16.65 -7.87
C LEU A 171 -12.96 17.01 -8.70
N ALA A 172 -12.93 18.17 -9.37
CA ALA A 172 -13.92 18.51 -10.39
C ALA A 172 -13.66 17.72 -11.68
N ARG A 173 -12.37 17.56 -12.01
CA ARG A 173 -11.89 16.74 -13.14
C ARG A 173 -10.48 16.27 -12.89
N VAL A 174 -10.13 15.16 -13.53
CA VAL A 174 -8.76 14.65 -13.64
C VAL A 174 -8.20 15.08 -15.00
N GLU A 175 -6.89 15.30 -15.06
CA GLU A 175 -6.20 15.52 -16.32
C GLU A 175 -6.50 14.41 -17.34
N SER A 176 -6.73 14.82 -18.59
CA SER A 176 -7.29 13.96 -19.63
C SER A 176 -6.37 12.77 -19.96
N GLY A 177 -5.05 12.99 -19.92
CA GLY A 177 -4.05 11.96 -20.19
C GLY A 177 -3.81 10.98 -19.03
N LEU A 178 -4.31 11.24 -17.82
CA LEU A 178 -3.91 10.51 -16.62
C LEU A 178 -4.47 9.08 -16.58
N HIS A 179 -3.61 8.06 -16.60
CA HIS A 179 -4.05 6.65 -16.57
C HIS A 179 -3.16 5.79 -15.68
N ALA A 180 -3.71 4.68 -15.18
CA ALA A 180 -2.97 3.76 -14.31
C ALA A 180 -1.69 3.25 -15.01
N GLY A 181 -0.59 3.22 -14.26
CA GLY A 181 0.75 2.87 -14.75
C GLY A 181 1.58 4.06 -15.23
N GLN A 182 0.96 5.22 -15.50
CA GLN A 182 1.67 6.39 -15.98
C GLN A 182 2.63 6.94 -14.90
N PRO A 183 3.90 7.25 -15.23
CA PRO A 183 4.81 7.93 -14.31
C PRO A 183 4.36 9.39 -14.09
N VAL A 184 4.62 9.90 -12.90
CA VAL A 184 4.35 11.29 -12.53
C VAL A 184 5.54 11.88 -11.78
N GLU A 185 5.82 13.14 -12.03
CA GLU A 185 6.82 13.92 -11.29
C GLU A 185 6.19 14.67 -10.13
N ALA A 186 6.98 15.01 -9.11
CA ALA A 186 6.54 15.93 -8.07
C ALA A 186 6.16 17.29 -8.68
N GLY A 187 5.04 17.87 -8.26
CA GLY A 187 4.49 19.11 -8.81
C GLY A 187 3.68 18.93 -10.10
N GLN A 188 3.62 17.73 -10.68
CA GLN A 188 2.83 17.52 -11.90
C GLN A 188 1.32 17.67 -11.63
N VAL A 189 0.63 18.40 -12.51
CA VAL A 189 -0.84 18.57 -12.45
C VAL A 189 -1.55 17.22 -12.64
N LEU A 190 -2.44 16.91 -11.71
CA LEU A 190 -3.30 15.71 -11.69
C LEU A 190 -4.74 16.04 -12.07
N GLY A 191 -5.19 17.27 -11.84
CA GLY A 191 -6.53 17.72 -12.14
C GLY A 191 -6.87 19.04 -11.47
N ILE A 192 -8.16 19.34 -11.39
CA ILE A 192 -8.69 20.57 -10.79
C ILE A 192 -9.50 20.21 -9.55
N MET A 193 -9.32 20.99 -8.49
CA MET A 193 -10.08 20.89 -7.24
C MET A 193 -11.59 20.91 -7.51
N GLY A 194 -12.37 20.29 -6.64
CA GLY A 194 -13.82 20.32 -6.75
C GLY A 194 -14.52 20.05 -5.42
N HIS A 195 -15.73 19.49 -5.54
CA HIS A 195 -16.57 19.12 -4.41
C HIS A 195 -17.32 17.80 -4.68
N THR A 196 -16.76 16.94 -5.54
CA THR A 196 -17.44 15.69 -5.93
C THR A 196 -17.40 14.66 -4.80
N SER A 197 -18.50 13.94 -4.59
CA SER A 197 -18.61 12.85 -3.61
C SER A 197 -19.95 12.13 -3.80
N SER A 198 -20.05 10.87 -3.40
CA SER A 198 -21.34 10.21 -3.19
C SER A 198 -22.14 10.81 -2.04
N SER A 199 -21.48 11.47 -1.08
CA SER A 199 -22.11 12.26 -0.01
C SER A 199 -21.94 13.75 -0.33
N PRO A 200 -22.99 14.49 -0.76
CA PRO A 200 -22.83 15.82 -1.32
C PRO A 200 -22.03 16.80 -0.45
N ILE A 201 -21.00 17.41 -1.03
CA ILE A 201 -20.23 18.51 -0.44
C ILE A 201 -20.74 19.82 -1.07
N PRO A 202 -21.18 20.82 -0.29
CA PRO A 202 -21.56 22.12 -0.82
C PRO A 202 -20.40 22.82 -1.53
N MET A 203 -20.69 23.56 -2.60
CA MET A 203 -19.69 24.27 -3.41
C MET A 203 -18.77 25.16 -2.57
N GLN A 204 -19.34 25.85 -1.56
CA GLN A 204 -18.59 26.75 -0.68
C GLN A 204 -17.57 26.02 0.19
N ARG A 205 -17.71 24.70 0.34
CA ARG A 205 -16.75 23.82 1.03
C ARG A 205 -15.96 22.95 0.05
N ALA A 206 -15.87 23.32 -1.23
CA ALA A 206 -14.95 22.68 -2.16
C ALA A 206 -13.52 22.71 -1.61
N HIS A 207 -12.84 21.57 -1.64
CA HIS A 207 -11.50 21.37 -1.10
C HIS A 207 -10.80 20.22 -1.81
N LEU A 208 -9.48 20.14 -1.64
CA LEU A 208 -8.74 18.91 -1.87
C LEU A 208 -8.73 18.10 -0.58
N HIS A 209 -9.18 16.86 -0.62
CA HIS A 209 -8.88 15.89 0.42
C HIS A 209 -7.61 15.12 0.02
N LEU A 210 -6.56 15.24 0.84
CA LEU A 210 -5.26 14.61 0.63
C LEU A 210 -4.99 13.57 1.73
N GLU A 211 -4.71 12.33 1.34
CA GLU A 211 -4.18 11.30 2.23
C GLU A 211 -2.77 10.88 1.80
N ILE A 212 -1.95 10.46 2.77
CA ILE A 212 -0.64 9.81 2.55
C ILE A 212 -0.57 8.60 3.48
N GLY A 213 -0.10 7.45 2.98
CA GLY A 213 -0.01 6.28 3.84
C GLY A 213 0.40 4.99 3.16
N VAL A 214 -0.04 3.87 3.72
CA VAL A 214 0.29 2.52 3.26
C VAL A 214 -0.94 1.71 2.89
N MET A 215 -0.76 0.75 1.99
CA MET A 215 -1.82 -0.19 1.59
C MET A 215 -1.85 -1.38 2.56
N LEU A 216 -3.03 -1.78 3.04
CA LEU A 216 -3.18 -2.86 4.00
C LEU A 216 -2.93 -4.25 3.38
N ASN A 217 -3.55 -4.56 2.24
CA ASN A 217 -3.38 -5.86 1.58
C ASN A 217 -3.50 -5.76 0.04
N GLN A 218 -2.58 -6.37 -0.70
CA GLN A 218 -2.63 -6.44 -2.18
C GLN A 218 -3.72 -7.35 -2.75
N ARG A 219 -4.37 -8.14 -1.89
CA ARG A 219 -5.47 -9.04 -2.26
C ARG A 219 -6.83 -8.50 -1.82
N PHE A 220 -6.91 -7.24 -1.38
CA PHE A 220 -8.15 -6.60 -0.95
C PHE A 220 -9.25 -6.68 -2.01
N ALA A 221 -8.93 -6.44 -3.28
CA ALA A 221 -9.92 -6.51 -4.36
C ALA A 221 -10.60 -7.89 -4.45
N ILE A 222 -9.85 -8.97 -4.15
CA ILE A 222 -10.37 -10.34 -4.12
C ILE A 222 -11.29 -10.50 -2.90
N TRP A 223 -10.83 -10.10 -1.71
CA TRP A 223 -11.63 -10.12 -0.48
C TRP A 223 -12.94 -9.32 -0.64
N HIS A 224 -12.87 -8.12 -1.21
CA HIS A 224 -13.99 -7.21 -1.39
C HIS A 224 -15.06 -7.80 -2.32
N ARG A 225 -14.63 -8.42 -3.44
CA ARG A 225 -15.53 -9.13 -4.36
C ARG A 225 -16.11 -10.41 -3.75
N ALA A 226 -15.32 -11.17 -2.99
CA ALA A 226 -15.81 -12.36 -2.28
C ALA A 226 -16.93 -12.02 -1.29
N ASN A 227 -16.82 -10.86 -0.64
CA ASN A 227 -17.85 -10.31 0.25
C ASN A 227 -18.99 -9.56 -0.48
N LYS A 228 -19.00 -9.56 -1.82
CA LYS A 228 -20.02 -8.92 -2.67
C LYS A 228 -20.26 -7.44 -2.36
N LEU A 229 -19.21 -6.74 -1.92
CA LEU A 229 -19.29 -5.34 -1.55
C LEU A 229 -19.22 -4.43 -2.79
N LYS A 230 -19.87 -3.28 -2.70
CA LYS A 230 -19.92 -2.23 -3.73
C LYS A 230 -19.86 -0.85 -3.08
N PRO A 231 -19.37 0.18 -3.78
CA PRO A 231 -18.71 0.16 -5.11
C PRO A 231 -17.34 -0.53 -5.07
N ASP A 232 -16.90 -1.11 -6.19
CA ASP A 232 -15.59 -1.80 -6.28
C ASP A 232 -14.55 -0.87 -6.91
N HIS A 233 -13.50 -0.57 -6.14
CA HIS A 233 -12.36 0.28 -6.54
C HIS A 233 -11.04 -0.52 -6.56
N GLY A 234 -11.13 -1.85 -6.67
CA GLY A 234 -9.97 -2.71 -6.58
C GLY A 234 -9.25 -2.56 -5.24
N ASN A 235 -7.92 -2.56 -5.27
CA ASN A 235 -7.08 -2.39 -4.07
C ASN A 235 -7.03 -0.94 -3.56
N PHE A 236 -7.62 0.01 -4.29
CA PHE A 236 -7.57 1.45 -3.99
C PHE A 236 -8.89 1.96 -3.42
N HIS A 237 -9.58 1.09 -2.70
CA HIS A 237 -10.72 1.43 -1.86
C HIS A 237 -10.20 1.93 -0.50
N GLY A 238 -10.80 2.97 0.08
CA GLY A 238 -10.37 3.56 1.36
C GLY A 238 -10.38 2.62 2.59
N ARG A 239 -10.88 1.38 2.48
CA ARG A 239 -10.76 0.38 3.56
C ARG A 239 -9.44 -0.38 3.51
N ASN A 240 -8.71 -0.24 2.39
CA ASN A 240 -7.41 -0.84 2.17
C ASN A 240 -6.27 0.19 2.22
N LEU A 241 -6.60 1.48 2.34
CA LEU A 241 -5.66 2.58 2.37
C LEU A 241 -5.67 3.12 3.79
N LEU A 242 -4.51 3.09 4.45
CA LEU A 242 -4.37 3.50 5.85
C LEU A 242 -3.46 4.71 5.92
N GLY A 243 -4.06 5.85 6.25
CA GLY A 243 -3.38 7.14 6.30
C GLY A 243 -2.52 7.33 7.56
N VAL A 244 -1.52 8.19 7.43
CA VAL A 244 -0.81 8.87 8.52
C VAL A 244 -1.00 10.38 8.35
N ASP A 245 -0.60 11.17 9.35
CA ASP A 245 -0.75 12.63 9.30
C ASP A 245 0.06 13.24 8.14
N PRO A 246 -0.59 13.78 7.08
CA PRO A 246 0.11 14.38 5.96
C PRO A 246 0.96 15.58 6.39
N LEU A 247 0.50 16.38 7.37
CA LEU A 247 1.24 17.56 7.83
C LEU A 247 2.53 17.18 8.54
N ALA A 248 2.54 16.08 9.27
CA ALA A 248 3.75 15.55 9.88
C ALA A 248 4.76 15.07 8.82
N VAL A 249 4.29 14.50 7.69
CA VAL A 249 5.15 14.14 6.55
C VAL A 249 5.74 15.39 5.88
N PHE A 250 4.93 16.42 5.61
CA PHE A 250 5.42 17.71 5.09
C PHE A 250 6.43 18.36 6.03
N ALA A 251 6.16 18.36 7.33
CA ALA A 251 7.07 18.94 8.32
C ALA A 251 8.40 18.17 8.38
N GLY A 252 8.36 16.84 8.34
CA GLY A 252 9.55 15.99 8.32
C GLY A 252 10.40 16.22 7.07
N SER A 253 9.81 16.15 5.88
CA SER A 253 10.51 16.39 4.60
C SER A 253 11.18 17.77 4.53
N ARG A 254 10.65 18.80 5.19
CA ARG A 254 11.24 20.15 5.21
C ARG A 254 12.33 20.33 6.26
N ARG A 255 12.33 19.53 7.34
CA ARG A 255 13.20 19.73 8.51
C ARG A 255 14.36 18.74 8.58
N GLU A 256 14.18 17.54 8.05
CA GLU A 256 15.10 16.41 8.21
C GLU A 256 15.82 16.12 6.90
N GLU A 257 17.16 16.27 6.88
CA GLU A 257 17.98 15.72 5.80
C GLU A 257 17.87 14.19 5.80
N GLY A 258 17.68 13.56 4.63
CA GLY A 258 17.51 12.11 4.55
C GLY A 258 16.18 11.60 5.12
N PHE A 259 15.12 12.42 5.11
CA PHE A 259 13.78 11.97 5.46
C PHE A 259 13.39 10.73 4.64
N THR A 260 12.89 9.70 5.34
CA THR A 260 12.29 8.52 4.71
C THR A 260 10.95 8.23 5.37
N PHE A 261 10.01 7.71 4.58
CA PHE A 261 8.69 7.36 5.14
C PHE A 261 8.80 6.29 6.24
N ARG A 262 9.79 5.39 6.12
CA ARG A 262 10.10 4.38 7.15
C ARG A 262 10.47 5.01 8.49
N ASN A 263 11.34 6.02 8.49
CA ASN A 263 11.73 6.69 9.74
C ASN A 263 10.54 7.43 10.34
N HIS A 264 9.73 8.10 9.52
CA HIS A 264 8.48 8.74 9.96
C HIS A 264 7.51 7.75 10.61
N LEU A 265 7.26 6.57 10.02
CA LEU A 265 6.43 5.55 10.67
C LEU A 265 7.00 5.11 12.03
N GLY A 266 8.32 5.12 12.19
CA GLY A 266 9.00 4.82 13.45
C GLY A 266 8.75 5.84 14.57
N THR A 267 8.39 7.09 14.23
CA THR A 267 8.08 8.15 15.20
C THR A 267 6.62 8.16 15.64
N ILE A 268 5.73 7.48 14.92
CA ILE A 268 4.31 7.42 15.26
C ILE A 268 4.15 6.54 16.51
N PRO A 269 3.57 7.06 17.61
CA PRO A 269 3.31 6.24 18.79
C PRO A 269 2.17 5.24 18.50
N PRO A 270 2.27 3.99 18.97
CA PRO A 270 1.18 3.03 18.81
C PRO A 270 -0.01 3.41 19.72
N ALA A 271 -1.21 3.37 19.14
CA ALA A 271 -2.47 3.51 19.88
C ALA A 271 -2.82 2.22 20.62
N PHE A 272 -2.49 1.06 20.04
CA PHE A 272 -2.69 -0.22 20.69
C PHE A 272 -1.74 -1.31 20.17
N GLU A 273 -1.64 -2.37 20.95
CA GLU A 273 -0.93 -3.59 20.57
C GLU A 273 -1.90 -4.77 20.61
N VAL A 274 -1.79 -5.65 19.62
CA VAL A 274 -2.67 -6.81 19.45
C VAL A 274 -1.83 -8.04 19.13
N VAL A 275 -2.14 -9.15 19.80
CA VAL A 275 -1.66 -10.48 19.43
C VAL A 275 -2.72 -11.15 18.58
N VAL A 276 -2.28 -11.81 17.51
CA VAL A 276 -3.14 -12.45 16.50
C VAL A 276 -2.61 -13.83 16.20
N ARG A 277 -3.49 -14.83 16.19
CA ARG A 277 -3.20 -16.15 15.65
C ARG A 277 -3.05 -16.06 14.13
N ALA A 278 -1.87 -16.38 13.63
CA ALA A 278 -1.57 -16.30 12.21
C ALA A 278 -0.70 -17.50 11.85
N SER A 279 -1.16 -18.32 10.91
CA SER A 279 -0.41 -19.48 10.40
C SER A 279 0.60 -19.14 9.31
N ARG A 280 0.56 -17.89 8.85
CA ARG A 280 1.47 -17.34 7.85
C ARG A 280 1.67 -15.86 8.14
N ARG A 281 2.80 -15.33 7.70
CA ARG A 281 3.01 -13.88 7.69
C ARG A 281 1.98 -13.16 6.82
N PRO A 282 1.33 -12.08 7.32
CA PRO A 282 0.49 -11.21 6.50
C PRO A 282 1.25 -10.64 5.28
N ASP A 283 0.55 -10.50 4.15
CA ASP A 283 1.05 -9.84 2.93
C ASP A 283 1.70 -8.48 3.25
N TYR A 284 1.09 -7.71 4.15
CA TYR A 284 1.58 -6.43 4.63
C TYR A 284 3.07 -6.45 5.02
N PHE A 285 3.51 -7.39 5.86
CA PHE A 285 4.91 -7.48 6.31
C PHE A 285 5.85 -8.12 5.28
N SER A 286 5.30 -8.68 4.20
CA SER A 286 6.11 -9.11 3.05
C SER A 286 6.42 -7.91 2.15
N ARG A 287 5.48 -6.97 2.01
CA ARG A 287 5.63 -5.74 1.23
C ARG A 287 6.33 -4.62 1.99
N TYR A 288 6.18 -4.59 3.31
CA TYR A 288 6.84 -3.67 4.22
C TYR A 288 7.79 -4.42 5.17
N PRO A 289 8.84 -5.08 4.64
CA PRO A 289 9.72 -5.91 5.44
C PRO A 289 10.47 -5.14 6.53
N ALA A 290 10.67 -3.83 6.35
CA ALA A 290 11.31 -2.95 7.32
C ALA A 290 10.48 -2.72 8.60
N LEU A 291 9.19 -3.04 8.58
CA LEU A 291 8.29 -2.97 9.73
C LEU A 291 8.22 -4.30 10.51
N TRP A 292 8.93 -5.33 10.06
CA TRP A 292 9.01 -6.62 10.75
C TRP A 292 10.26 -6.69 11.63
N GLU A 293 10.08 -7.02 12.91
CA GLU A 293 11.14 -7.19 13.88
C GLU A 293 11.43 -8.67 14.15
N GLY A 294 12.72 -9.00 14.26
CA GLY A 294 13.19 -10.35 14.56
C GLY A 294 13.21 -11.31 13.36
N ALA A 295 13.53 -12.56 13.66
CA ALA A 295 13.78 -13.57 12.63
C ALA A 295 12.54 -13.86 11.77
N ARG A 296 12.77 -14.06 10.47
CA ARG A 296 11.73 -14.51 9.54
C ARG A 296 11.51 -16.02 9.73
N ARG A 297 10.49 -16.37 10.48
CA ARG A 297 9.96 -17.74 10.65
C ARG A 297 8.45 -17.68 10.47
N GLU A 298 7.84 -18.77 10.04
CA GLU A 298 6.39 -18.86 10.03
C GLU A 298 5.90 -18.94 11.49
N PRO A 299 5.11 -17.94 11.95
CA PRO A 299 4.63 -17.94 13.32
C PRO A 299 3.38 -18.81 13.47
N GLU A 300 3.06 -19.17 14.71
CA GLU A 300 1.70 -19.58 15.10
C GLU A 300 0.86 -18.37 15.57
N ALA A 301 1.54 -17.33 16.04
CA ALA A 301 0.96 -16.05 16.44
C ALA A 301 1.94 -14.90 16.21
N ILE A 302 1.39 -13.73 15.90
CA ILE A 302 2.13 -12.49 15.72
C ILE A 302 1.62 -11.42 16.67
N THR A 303 2.50 -10.52 17.07
CA THR A 303 2.16 -9.30 17.80
C THR A 303 2.39 -8.09 16.90
N MET A 304 1.46 -7.14 16.93
CA MET A 304 1.53 -5.92 16.13
C MET A 304 1.28 -4.69 17.00
N ALA A 305 2.09 -3.66 16.78
CA ALA A 305 1.85 -2.32 17.28
C ALA A 305 1.16 -1.50 16.19
N VAL A 306 0.04 -0.84 16.52
CA VAL A 306 -0.89 -0.27 15.54
C VAL A 306 -1.18 1.19 15.87
N SER A 307 -1.19 2.07 14.85
CA SER A 307 -1.58 3.49 14.99
C SER A 307 -3.07 3.66 15.30
N GLU A 308 -3.52 4.87 15.64
CA GLU A 308 -4.95 5.16 15.80
C GLU A 308 -5.77 5.00 14.51
N SER A 309 -5.15 5.18 13.34
CA SER A 309 -5.76 4.96 12.02
C SER A 309 -5.78 3.49 11.59
N GLY A 310 -5.08 2.61 12.32
CA GLY A 310 -5.01 1.18 12.00
C GLY A 310 -3.77 0.77 11.22
N VAL A 311 -2.81 1.66 10.96
CA VAL A 311 -1.53 1.30 10.32
C VAL A 311 -0.76 0.35 11.23
N PRO A 312 -0.42 -0.89 10.79
CA PRO A 312 0.55 -1.71 11.50
C PRO A 312 1.92 -1.06 11.42
N LEU A 313 2.37 -0.48 12.53
CA LEU A 313 3.65 0.26 12.63
C LEU A 313 4.81 -0.72 12.78
N ARG A 314 4.61 -1.81 13.51
CA ARG A 314 5.60 -2.88 13.75
C ARG A 314 4.90 -4.22 13.88
N GLY A 315 5.56 -5.28 13.45
CA GLY A 315 5.11 -6.66 13.64
C GLY A 315 6.26 -7.58 14.01
N ARG A 316 5.99 -8.58 14.85
CA ARG A 316 6.95 -9.62 15.21
C ARG A 316 6.23 -10.93 15.54
N ASN A 317 7.00 -12.00 15.68
CA ASN A 317 6.48 -13.21 16.30
C ASN A 317 6.05 -12.89 17.75
N ALA A 318 4.91 -13.44 18.16
CA ALA A 318 4.46 -13.36 19.55
C ALA A 318 5.42 -14.14 20.46
N THR A 319 5.57 -13.71 21.72
CA THR A 319 6.23 -14.54 22.73
C THR A 319 5.30 -15.68 23.16
N GLU A 320 5.83 -16.66 23.90
CA GLU A 320 5.02 -17.78 24.43
C GLU A 320 3.93 -17.27 25.38
N GLU A 321 4.22 -16.25 26.19
CA GLU A 321 3.27 -15.62 27.10
C GLU A 321 2.16 -14.90 26.33
N GLU A 322 2.50 -14.12 25.31
CA GLU A 322 1.53 -13.41 24.47
C GLU A 322 0.64 -14.39 23.69
N ALA A 323 1.23 -15.44 23.11
CA ALA A 323 0.49 -16.46 22.39
C ALA A 323 -0.47 -17.23 23.32
N SER A 324 -0.07 -17.45 24.57
CA SER A 324 -0.91 -18.11 25.59
C SER A 324 -2.16 -17.30 25.94
N LEU A 325 -2.11 -15.95 25.86
CA LEU A 325 -3.26 -15.08 26.09
C LEU A 325 -4.40 -15.28 25.09
N LEU A 326 -4.09 -15.78 23.89
CA LEU A 326 -5.11 -16.04 22.86
C LEU A 326 -6.12 -17.11 23.32
N GLY A 327 -5.66 -18.14 24.04
CA GLY A 327 -6.46 -19.34 24.30
C GLY A 327 -7.14 -19.84 23.02
N ARG A 328 -8.48 -19.88 23.01
CA ARG A 328 -9.29 -20.26 21.84
C ARG A 328 -9.63 -19.11 20.89
N GLN A 329 -9.30 -17.87 21.25
CA GLN A 329 -9.59 -16.68 20.45
C GLN A 329 -8.59 -16.53 19.30
N LYS A 330 -9.00 -15.78 18.27
CA LYS A 330 -8.16 -15.47 17.10
C LYS A 330 -7.21 -14.32 17.38
N HIS A 331 -7.55 -13.44 18.31
CA HIS A 331 -6.75 -12.28 18.68
C HIS A 331 -7.04 -11.88 20.13
N ALA A 332 -6.16 -11.07 20.70
CA ALA A 332 -6.37 -10.39 21.98
C ALA A 332 -5.66 -9.03 21.96
N VAL A 333 -6.31 -8.01 22.52
CA VAL A 333 -5.68 -6.69 22.71
C VAL A 333 -4.75 -6.78 23.92
N LEU A 334 -3.47 -6.50 23.72
CA LEU A 334 -2.44 -6.57 24.76
C LEU A 334 -2.38 -5.26 25.55
N ARG A 335 -2.33 -4.14 24.82
CA ARG A 335 -2.13 -2.81 25.39
C ARG A 335 -2.91 -1.78 24.60
N VAL A 336 -3.37 -0.72 25.28
CA VAL A 336 -3.96 0.46 24.65
C VAL A 336 -3.32 1.70 25.29
N ASN A 337 -2.88 2.63 24.44
CA ASN A 337 -2.51 3.97 24.84
C ASN A 337 -3.70 4.89 24.55
N GLU A 338 -4.50 5.18 25.58
CA GLU A 338 -5.74 5.96 25.43
C GLU A 338 -5.48 7.43 25.06
N GLN A 339 -4.31 7.98 25.38
CA GLN A 339 -3.94 9.34 24.95
C GLN A 339 -3.71 9.39 23.43
N VAL A 340 -3.05 8.37 22.88
CA VAL A 340 -2.79 8.27 21.43
C VAL A 340 -4.03 7.82 20.67
N LEU A 341 -4.83 6.90 21.23
CA LEU A 341 -6.11 6.49 20.65
C LEU A 341 -7.12 7.66 20.57
N GLY A 342 -6.95 8.65 21.45
CA GLY A 342 -7.76 9.86 21.49
C GLY A 342 -9.25 9.55 21.61
N ARG A 343 -10.04 10.11 20.69
CA ARG A 343 -11.50 9.90 20.66
C ARG A 343 -11.91 8.57 20.01
N ASN A 344 -10.95 7.72 19.64
CA ASN A 344 -11.18 6.42 19.01
C ASN A 344 -12.05 6.53 17.74
N GLY A 345 -11.76 7.49 16.87
CA GLY A 345 -12.55 7.81 15.68
C GLY A 345 -12.62 6.67 14.67
N SER A 346 -11.54 5.89 14.55
CA SER A 346 -11.48 4.69 13.69
C SER A 346 -12.34 3.55 14.24
N ARG A 347 -12.56 3.55 15.56
CA ARG A 347 -13.34 2.55 16.29
C ARG A 347 -12.88 1.13 16.02
N LEU A 348 -11.57 0.93 15.86
CA LEU A 348 -10.99 -0.41 15.77
C LEU A 348 -11.15 -1.15 17.10
N LEU A 349 -11.20 -0.42 18.21
CA LEU A 349 -11.37 -0.95 19.55
C LEU A 349 -12.70 -0.54 20.17
N ALA A 350 -13.19 -1.36 21.10
CA ALA A 350 -14.29 -1.04 22.00
C ALA A 350 -14.01 -1.60 23.40
N ARG A 351 -14.59 -0.95 24.43
CA ARG A 351 -14.59 -1.48 25.79
C ARG A 351 -15.77 -2.44 25.98
N ALA A 352 -15.49 -3.64 26.45
CA ALA A 352 -16.50 -4.64 26.80
C ALA A 352 -16.09 -5.37 28.08
N GLY A 353 -16.93 -5.29 29.13
CA GLY A 353 -16.62 -5.91 30.43
C GLY A 353 -15.35 -5.36 31.08
N GLY A 354 -15.10 -4.05 30.97
CA GLY A 354 -13.92 -3.39 31.52
C GLY A 354 -12.61 -3.64 30.77
N ARG A 355 -12.63 -4.36 29.64
CA ARG A 355 -11.44 -4.64 28.82
C ARG A 355 -11.59 -4.11 27.40
N TRP A 356 -10.47 -3.71 26.80
CA TRP A 356 -10.40 -3.38 25.39
C TRP A 356 -10.44 -4.65 24.54
N LYS A 357 -11.19 -4.61 23.44
CA LYS A 357 -11.30 -5.67 22.43
C LYS A 357 -11.38 -5.04 21.05
N LEU A 358 -11.07 -5.80 20.00
CA LEU A 358 -11.43 -5.37 18.64
C LEU A 358 -12.95 -5.20 18.55
N ALA A 359 -13.38 -4.06 18.02
CA ALA A 359 -14.76 -3.83 17.64
C ALA A 359 -15.01 -4.37 16.22
N SER A 360 -16.24 -4.26 15.70
CA SER A 360 -16.57 -4.73 14.35
C SER A 360 -15.63 -4.19 13.26
N GLN A 361 -15.20 -2.92 13.37
CA GLN A 361 -14.25 -2.33 12.43
C GLN A 361 -12.84 -2.92 12.58
N GLY A 362 -12.42 -3.23 13.81
CA GLY A 362 -11.15 -3.89 14.09
C GLY A 362 -11.11 -5.34 13.60
N GLU A 363 -12.22 -6.08 13.76
CA GLU A 363 -12.37 -7.44 13.23
C GLU A 363 -12.27 -7.44 11.71
N GLN A 364 -12.95 -6.51 11.03
CA GLN A 364 -12.89 -6.37 9.58
C GLN A 364 -11.48 -5.95 9.11
N TRP A 365 -10.85 -5.00 9.80
CA TRP A 365 -9.47 -4.60 9.53
C TRP A 365 -8.53 -5.81 9.60
N LEU A 366 -8.68 -6.64 10.63
CA LEU A 366 -7.86 -7.82 10.83
C LEU A 366 -8.14 -8.90 9.76
N GLU A 367 -9.40 -9.08 9.40
CA GLU A 367 -9.81 -10.00 8.33
C GLU A 367 -9.13 -9.63 7.01
N VAL A 368 -9.15 -8.34 6.65
CA VAL A 368 -8.48 -7.83 5.45
C VAL A 368 -6.96 -8.01 5.55
N LEU A 369 -6.35 -7.67 6.68
CA LEU A 369 -4.91 -7.81 6.89
C LEU A 369 -4.43 -9.26 6.71
N ALA A 370 -5.23 -10.24 7.14
CA ALA A 370 -4.87 -11.67 7.12
C ALA A 370 -5.25 -12.44 5.83
N TYR A 371 -6.02 -11.82 4.93
CA TYR A 371 -6.56 -12.43 3.71
C TYR A 371 -5.50 -12.81 2.66
#